data_AF-A0A2A5X9B4-F1
#
_entry.id   AF-A0A2A5X9B4-F1
#
_cell.length_a   1.000
_cell.length_b   1.000
_cell.length_c   1.000
_cell.angle_alpha   90.00
_cell.angle_beta   90.00
_cell.angle_gamma   90.00
#
_symmetry.space_group_name_H-M   'P 1'
#
loop_
_entity.id
_entity.type
_entity.pdbx_description
1 polymer ?
#
loop_
_entity_poly.entity_id
_entity_poly.type
_entity_poly.pdbx_seq_one_letter_code
_entity_poly.pdbx_strand_id
1 'polypeptide(L)'
;MSFKSFSKLTIVSIFLIIVAGSLVRMTGSGMGCPDWPKCFGYLIPPTSLDQIEWGEEKSFFEGQMIIYDEQLWMANRNFVSSEVYNKENWVLYTKHAYAVFNPFHTWMEYINRLIGAISGLLTFMMFIMSFRYWNTKRKIVFLSGMTVFFMGFQAWLGATVVFSVLQPVQITIHMLMALVILALMVY
;
A
#
# COMPACT_ATOMS: atom_id res chain seq x y z
N MET A 1 8.47 7.06 -26.73
CA MET A 1 7.00 6.87 -26.60
C MET A 1 6.30 8.21 -26.66
N SER A 2 5.18 8.35 -27.38
CA SER A 2 4.42 9.61 -27.44
C SER A 2 3.69 9.90 -26.13
N PHE A 3 3.38 11.18 -25.84
CA PHE A 3 2.59 11.55 -24.65
C PHE A 3 1.24 10.83 -24.64
N LYS A 4 0.54 10.77 -25.77
CA LYS A 4 -0.75 10.08 -25.90
C LYS A 4 -0.66 8.59 -25.58
N SER A 5 0.36 7.90 -26.10
CA SER A 5 0.60 6.48 -25.79
C SER A 5 0.90 6.27 -24.31
N PHE A 6 1.68 7.17 -23.70
CA PHE A 6 2.01 7.14 -22.28
C PHE A 6 0.79 7.38 -21.39
N SER A 7 -0.07 8.34 -21.74
CA SER A 7 -1.33 8.59 -21.03
C SER A 7 -2.25 7.39 -21.08
N LYS A 8 -2.40 6.72 -22.25
CA LYS A 8 -3.18 5.48 -22.37
C LYS A 8 -2.65 4.37 -21.46
N LEU A 9 -1.33 4.17 -21.43
CA LEU A 9 -0.70 3.20 -20.52
C LEU A 9 -1.01 3.54 -19.05
N THR A 10 -0.94 4.81 -18.68
CA THR A 10 -1.22 5.26 -17.32
C THR A 10 -2.70 5.06 -16.93
N ILE A 11 -3.63 5.35 -17.86
CA ILE A 11 -5.07 5.07 -17.68
C ILE A 11 -5.32 3.57 -17.46
N VAL A 12 -4.71 2.71 -18.29
CA VAL A 12 -4.82 1.25 -18.13
C VAL A 12 -4.28 0.81 -16.78
N SER A 13 -3.14 1.35 -16.34
CA SER A 13 -2.57 1.03 -15.02
C SER A 13 -3.50 1.44 -13.87
N ILE A 14 -4.11 2.63 -13.93
CA ILE A 14 -5.08 3.10 -12.92
C ILE A 14 -6.36 2.25 -12.94
N PHE A 15 -6.81 1.83 -14.12
CA PHE A 15 -7.93 0.90 -14.19
C PHE A 15 -7.59 -0.45 -13.55
N LEU A 16 -6.38 -0.98 -13.79
CA LEU A 16 -5.92 -2.24 -13.21
C LEU A 16 -5.82 -2.19 -11.68
N ILE A 17 -5.35 -1.09 -11.07
CA ILE A 17 -5.34 -0.97 -9.60
C ILE A 17 -6.77 -0.91 -9.03
N ILE A 18 -7.74 -0.27 -9.71
CA ILE A 18 -9.14 -0.25 -9.26
C ILE A 18 -9.72 -1.67 -9.25
N VAL A 19 -9.42 -2.47 -10.27
CA VAL A 19 -9.83 -3.88 -10.34
C VAL A 19 -9.11 -4.70 -9.27
N ALA A 20 -7.80 -4.53 -9.10
CA ALA A 20 -7.02 -5.23 -8.07
C ALA A 20 -7.55 -4.93 -6.66
N GLY A 21 -7.88 -3.67 -6.35
CA GLY A 21 -8.47 -3.28 -5.07
C GLY A 21 -9.85 -3.91 -4.86
N SER A 22 -10.66 -4.02 -5.93
CA SER A 22 -11.94 -4.72 -5.90
C SER A 22 -11.76 -6.21 -5.60
N LEU A 23 -10.75 -6.86 -6.21
CA LEU A 23 -10.41 -8.26 -5.92
C LEU A 23 -9.94 -8.46 -4.47
N VAL A 24 -9.11 -7.56 -3.94
CA VAL A 24 -8.68 -7.58 -2.54
C VAL A 24 -9.89 -7.51 -1.60
N ARG A 25 -10.88 -6.66 -1.90
CA ARG A 25 -12.12 -6.58 -1.12
C ARG A 25 -12.97 -7.84 -1.23
N MET A 26 -13.18 -8.35 -2.44
CA MET A 26 -14.02 -9.53 -2.70
C MET A 26 -13.45 -10.81 -2.09
N THR A 27 -12.12 -10.93 -2.04
CA THR A 27 -11.41 -12.07 -1.45
C THR A 27 -11.24 -11.97 0.06
N GLY A 28 -11.67 -10.87 0.69
CA GLY A 28 -11.43 -10.62 2.12
C GLY A 28 -9.98 -10.29 2.47
N SER A 29 -9.12 -10.05 1.46
CA SER A 29 -7.68 -9.83 1.62
C SER A 29 -7.30 -8.41 2.07
N GLY A 30 -8.26 -7.49 2.26
CA GLY A 30 -7.97 -6.08 2.61
C GLY A 30 -7.39 -5.84 4.01
N MET A 31 -7.11 -6.92 4.73
CA MET A 31 -6.66 -7.00 6.10
C MET A 31 -5.41 -7.91 6.22
N GLY A 32 -4.76 -8.19 5.08
CA GLY A 32 -3.60 -9.07 4.99
C GLY A 32 -2.31 -8.40 5.47
N CYS A 33 -2.19 -7.08 5.33
CA CYS A 33 -1.05 -6.31 5.82
C CYS A 33 -1.48 -5.36 6.95
N PRO A 34 -1.01 -5.55 8.19
CA PRO A 34 -1.43 -4.75 9.36
C PRO A 34 -0.83 -3.34 9.40
N ASP A 35 0.18 -3.06 8.59
CA ASP A 35 0.87 -1.79 8.51
C ASP A 35 0.92 -1.27 7.08
N TRP A 36 1.39 -0.03 6.93
CA TRP A 36 1.57 0.64 5.65
C TRP A 36 2.73 1.63 5.78
N PRO A 37 3.65 1.73 4.80
CA PRO A 37 3.65 1.10 3.48
C PRO A 37 4.17 -0.34 3.46
N LYS A 38 4.82 -0.78 4.53
CA LYS A 38 5.36 -2.12 4.72
C LYS A 38 4.25 -3.14 5.01
N CYS A 39 4.63 -4.41 5.12
CA CYS A 39 3.76 -5.50 5.54
C CYS A 39 4.46 -6.34 6.61
N PHE A 40 3.92 -6.35 7.84
CA PHE A 40 4.57 -6.90 9.03
C PHE A 40 5.95 -6.27 9.33
N GLY A 41 6.17 -5.02 8.96
CA GLY A 41 7.47 -4.36 9.06
C GLY A 41 8.46 -4.72 7.95
N TYR A 42 8.12 -5.69 7.08
CA TYR A 42 8.94 -6.07 5.93
C TYR A 42 8.62 -5.23 4.70
N LEU A 43 9.65 -4.97 3.88
CA LEU A 43 9.45 -4.40 2.55
C LEU A 43 8.89 -5.42 1.56
N ILE A 44 9.35 -6.68 1.65
CA ILE A 44 8.82 -7.82 0.90
C ILE A 44 8.06 -8.68 1.91
N PRO A 45 6.77 -8.95 1.73
CA PRO A 45 5.97 -9.63 2.73
C PRO A 45 6.49 -11.03 3.06
N PRO A 46 6.26 -11.50 4.29
CA PRO A 46 6.60 -12.86 4.67
C PRO A 46 5.80 -13.88 3.85
N THR A 47 6.43 -15.01 3.56
CA THR A 47 5.81 -16.12 2.80
C THR A 47 5.27 -17.22 3.70
N SER A 48 5.69 -17.24 4.96
CA SER A 48 5.44 -18.32 5.90
C SER A 48 5.37 -17.80 7.34
N LEU A 49 4.64 -18.54 8.18
CA LEU A 49 4.30 -18.15 9.55
C LEU A 49 5.54 -18.06 10.45
N ASP A 50 6.53 -18.91 10.22
CA ASP A 50 7.80 -18.97 10.95
C ASP A 50 8.62 -17.67 10.91
N GLN A 51 8.40 -16.81 9.91
CA GLN A 51 9.09 -15.51 9.78
C GLN A 51 8.51 -14.45 10.73
N ILE A 52 7.25 -14.62 11.13
CA ILE A 52 6.50 -13.68 11.96
C ILE A 52 6.07 -14.32 13.28
N GLU A 53 6.54 -15.51 13.60
CA GLU A 53 6.41 -16.10 14.92
C GLU A 53 7.69 -15.87 15.72
N TRP A 54 7.52 -15.62 17.01
CA TRP A 54 8.64 -15.63 17.93
C TRP A 54 9.32 -17.00 17.91
N GLY A 55 10.65 -17.01 17.98
CA GLY A 55 11.44 -18.23 18.15
C GLY A 55 12.81 -17.89 18.71
N GLU A 56 13.49 -18.88 19.27
CA GLU A 56 14.79 -18.74 19.91
C GLU A 56 15.90 -18.55 18.86
N GLU A 57 16.98 -17.84 19.24
CA GLU A 57 18.16 -17.58 18.41
C GLU A 57 17.89 -16.94 17.02
N LYS A 58 16.70 -16.38 16.81
CA LYS A 58 16.34 -15.63 15.61
C LYS A 58 16.82 -14.18 15.71
N SER A 59 17.29 -13.66 14.58
CA SER A 59 17.57 -12.23 14.45
C SER A 59 16.30 -11.47 14.08
N PHE A 60 16.03 -10.40 14.81
CA PHE A 60 14.92 -9.49 14.59
C PHE A 60 15.44 -8.10 14.28
N PHE A 61 14.83 -7.42 13.30
CA PHE A 61 15.16 -6.03 12.97
C PHE A 61 14.12 -5.06 13.52
N GLU A 62 14.52 -3.81 13.74
CA GLU A 62 13.67 -2.74 14.24
C GLU A 62 12.45 -2.54 13.33
N GLY A 63 11.26 -2.58 13.93
CA GLY A 63 9.98 -2.47 13.23
C GLY A 63 9.42 -3.78 12.70
N GLN A 64 10.15 -4.91 12.75
CA GLN A 64 9.63 -6.23 12.39
C GLN A 64 8.47 -6.59 13.31
N MET A 65 7.37 -7.09 12.74
CA MET A 65 6.23 -7.55 13.50
C MET A 65 6.25 -9.06 13.70
N ILE A 66 5.84 -9.50 14.88
CA ILE A 66 5.56 -10.89 15.20
C ILE A 66 4.15 -11.05 15.74
N ILE A 67 3.63 -12.27 15.63
CA ILE A 67 2.43 -12.73 16.28
C ILE A 67 2.87 -13.45 17.55
N TYR A 68 2.41 -12.97 18.70
CA TYR A 68 2.67 -13.59 19.99
C TYR A 68 1.45 -13.37 20.90
N ASP A 69 0.93 -14.46 21.45
CA ASP A 69 -0.29 -14.45 22.31
C ASP A 69 -1.49 -13.79 21.61
N GLU A 70 -1.77 -14.21 20.37
CA GLU A 70 -2.85 -13.69 19.49
C GLU A 70 -2.78 -12.18 19.18
N GLN A 71 -1.70 -11.51 19.55
CA GLN A 71 -1.47 -10.08 19.35
C GLN A 71 -0.27 -9.81 18.45
N LEU A 72 -0.27 -8.62 17.83
CA LEU A 72 0.85 -8.12 17.03
C LEU A 72 1.83 -7.34 17.91
N TRP A 73 3.09 -7.75 17.88
CA TRP A 73 4.19 -7.09 18.57
C TRP A 73 5.21 -6.61 17.57
N MET A 74 5.73 -5.41 17.77
CA MET A 74 6.75 -4.81 16.90
C MET A 74 8.08 -4.73 17.65
N ALA A 75 9.15 -5.19 17.03
CA ALA A 75 10.51 -5.07 17.58
C ALA A 75 10.90 -3.60 17.69
N ASN A 76 11.37 -3.16 18.87
CA ASN A 76 11.78 -1.78 19.09
C ASN A 76 13.24 -1.48 18.72
N ARG A 77 14.05 -2.51 18.47
CA ARG A 77 15.46 -2.43 18.07
C ARG A 77 15.87 -3.67 17.30
N ASN A 78 17.09 -3.65 16.74
CA ASN A 78 17.73 -4.85 16.21
C ASN A 78 18.25 -5.71 17.37
N PHE A 79 17.89 -6.99 17.43
CA PHE A 79 18.41 -7.91 18.45
C PHE A 79 18.33 -9.36 17.99
N VAL A 80 19.02 -10.25 18.72
CA VAL A 80 18.87 -11.70 18.59
C VAL A 80 18.10 -12.19 19.80
N SER A 81 17.06 -12.99 19.59
CA SER A 81 16.24 -13.54 20.68
C SER A 81 17.01 -14.55 21.51
N SER A 82 16.87 -14.43 22.83
CA SER A 82 17.28 -15.44 23.81
C SER A 82 16.30 -16.62 23.88
N GLU A 83 16.64 -17.63 24.68
CA GLU A 83 15.76 -18.77 25.02
C GLU A 83 14.43 -18.34 25.64
N VAL A 84 14.38 -17.18 26.31
CA VAL A 84 13.16 -16.64 26.94
C VAL A 84 12.68 -15.38 26.24
N TYR A 85 11.36 -15.26 26.06
CA TYR A 85 10.71 -14.07 25.53
C TYR A 85 10.94 -12.85 26.45
N ASN A 86 11.67 -11.85 25.97
CA ASN A 86 11.89 -10.60 26.68
C ASN A 86 10.98 -9.49 26.13
N LYS A 87 9.98 -9.08 26.93
CA LYS A 87 8.99 -8.06 26.59
C LYS A 87 9.59 -6.66 26.36
N GLU A 88 10.75 -6.34 26.91
CA GLU A 88 11.40 -5.03 26.73
C GLU A 88 11.85 -4.78 25.29
N ASN A 89 12.02 -5.83 24.48
CA ASN A 89 12.38 -5.72 23.07
C ASN A 89 11.17 -5.46 22.16
N TRP A 90 9.96 -5.41 22.72
CA TRP A 90 8.72 -5.42 21.96
C TRP A 90 7.77 -4.28 22.37
N VAL A 91 7.09 -3.72 21.39
CA VAL A 91 6.02 -2.74 21.56
C VAL A 91 4.74 -3.33 21.00
N LEU A 92 3.66 -3.28 21.77
CA LEU A 92 2.35 -3.75 21.33
C LEU A 92 1.84 -2.90 20.16
N TYR A 93 1.49 -3.53 19.06
CA TYR A 93 0.94 -2.85 17.90
C TYR A 93 -0.58 -2.72 18.02
N THR A 94 -1.06 -1.53 18.41
CA THR A 94 -2.46 -1.29 18.78
C THR A 94 -3.39 -0.94 17.61
N LYS A 95 -2.84 -0.73 16.40
CA LYS A 95 -3.66 -0.34 15.24
C LYS A 95 -4.56 -1.48 14.75
N HIS A 96 -4.19 -2.73 15.02
CA HIS A 96 -4.93 -3.92 14.62
C HIS A 96 -5.01 -4.89 15.79
N ALA A 97 -6.21 -5.34 16.14
CA ALA A 97 -6.46 -6.18 17.30
C ALA A 97 -6.49 -7.70 17.01
N TYR A 98 -6.45 -8.11 15.74
CA TYR A 98 -6.39 -9.51 15.33
C TYR A 98 -5.09 -9.76 14.57
N ALA A 99 -4.49 -10.93 14.80
CA ALA A 99 -3.21 -11.32 14.23
C ALA A 99 -3.36 -12.67 13.50
N VAL A 100 -4.15 -12.70 12.42
CA VAL A 100 -4.29 -13.90 11.59
C VAL A 100 -3.43 -13.76 10.36
N PHE A 101 -2.33 -14.51 10.31
CA PHE A 101 -1.49 -14.53 9.12
C PHE A 101 -2.01 -15.53 8.10
N ASN A 102 -2.08 -15.06 6.86
CA ASN A 102 -2.31 -15.90 5.70
C ASN A 102 -1.47 -15.38 4.53
N PRO A 103 -0.54 -16.17 3.99
CA PRO A 103 0.31 -15.74 2.87
C PRO A 103 -0.50 -15.24 1.68
N PHE A 104 -1.60 -15.92 1.34
CA PHE A 104 -2.43 -15.54 0.20
C PHE A 104 -3.03 -14.14 0.38
N HIS A 105 -3.66 -13.85 1.53
CA HIS A 105 -4.25 -12.54 1.80
C HIS A 105 -3.18 -11.44 1.86
N THR A 106 -2.06 -11.73 2.50
CA THR A 106 -0.91 -10.82 2.64
C THR A 106 -0.36 -10.40 1.27
N TRP A 107 -0.11 -11.37 0.39
CA TRP A 107 0.43 -11.13 -0.95
C TRP A 107 -0.59 -10.48 -1.88
N MET A 108 -1.87 -10.83 -1.78
CA MET A 108 -2.93 -10.17 -2.54
C MET A 108 -2.99 -8.67 -2.24
N GLU A 109 -2.93 -8.29 -0.96
CA GLU A 109 -2.92 -6.88 -0.58
C GLU A 109 -1.63 -6.17 -1.02
N TYR A 110 -0.47 -6.81 -0.84
CA TYR A 110 0.82 -6.26 -1.24
C TYR A 110 0.92 -6.03 -2.75
N ILE A 111 0.44 -6.96 -3.58
CA ILE A 111 0.40 -6.80 -5.04
C ILE A 111 -0.44 -5.59 -5.42
N ASN A 112 -1.61 -5.39 -4.80
CA ASN A 112 -2.42 -4.20 -5.03
C ASN A 112 -1.66 -2.90 -4.66
N ARG A 113 -0.94 -2.89 -3.53
CA ARG A 113 -0.08 -1.75 -3.14
C ARG A 113 1.04 -1.50 -4.14
N LEU A 114 1.67 -2.55 -4.66
CA LEU A 114 2.74 -2.48 -5.66
C LEU A 114 2.23 -1.91 -6.99
N ILE A 115 1.07 -2.38 -7.47
CA ILE A 115 0.42 -1.81 -8.66
C ILE A 115 0.16 -0.32 -8.44
N GLY A 116 -0.32 0.08 -7.25
CA GLY A 116 -0.53 1.49 -6.93
C GLY A 116 0.74 2.34 -6.91
N ALA A 117 1.84 1.82 -6.38
CA ALA A 117 3.13 2.50 -6.45
C ALA A 117 3.59 2.68 -7.91
N ILE A 118 3.41 1.65 -8.75
CA ILE A 118 3.73 1.71 -10.19
C ILE A 118 2.83 2.74 -10.88
N SER A 119 1.51 2.75 -10.64
CA SER A 119 0.60 3.75 -11.19
C SER A 119 0.96 5.18 -10.76
N GLY A 120 1.44 5.35 -9.53
CA GLY A 120 1.94 6.62 -9.01
C GLY A 120 3.19 7.11 -9.74
N LEU A 121 4.13 6.20 -9.98
CA LEU A 121 5.34 6.50 -10.76
C LEU A 121 4.99 6.86 -12.21
N LEU A 122 4.09 6.11 -12.84
CA LEU A 122 3.63 6.40 -14.20
C LEU A 122 2.95 7.78 -14.27
N THR A 123 2.03 8.10 -13.37
CA THR A 123 1.39 9.43 -13.34
C THR A 123 2.40 10.56 -13.13
N PHE A 124 3.41 10.37 -12.28
CA PHE A 124 4.48 11.35 -12.10
C PHE A 124 5.34 11.53 -13.37
N MET A 125 5.73 10.44 -14.03
CA MET A 125 6.45 10.50 -15.31
C MET A 125 5.61 11.17 -16.40
N MET A 126 4.31 10.90 -16.46
CA MET A 126 3.38 11.57 -17.38
C MET A 126 3.37 13.08 -17.14
N PHE A 127 3.34 13.53 -15.89
CA PHE A 127 3.43 14.94 -15.54
C PHE A 127 4.75 15.58 -15.99
N ILE A 128 5.89 14.92 -15.79
CA ILE A 128 7.19 15.40 -16.32
C ILE A 128 7.13 15.54 -17.86
N MET A 129 6.58 14.55 -18.55
CA MET A 129 6.44 14.59 -20.01
C MET A 129 5.51 15.71 -20.49
N SER A 130 4.53 16.11 -19.67
CA SER A 130 3.55 17.15 -20.00
C SER A 130 4.20 18.53 -20.17
N PHE A 131 5.33 18.82 -19.50
CA PHE A 131 6.02 20.12 -19.59
C PHE A 131 6.50 20.48 -21.00
N ARG A 132 6.63 19.51 -21.91
CA ARG A 132 6.84 19.78 -23.34
C ARG A 132 5.74 20.65 -23.96
N TYR A 133 4.54 20.64 -23.36
CA TYR A 133 3.38 21.43 -23.78
C TYR A 133 3.24 22.76 -23.02
N TRP A 134 4.21 23.18 -22.20
CA TRP A 134 4.13 24.40 -21.38
C TRP A 134 3.84 25.67 -22.19
N ASN A 135 4.43 25.79 -23.37
CA ASN A 135 4.27 26.97 -24.23
C ASN A 135 3.15 26.82 -25.27
N THR A 136 2.56 25.63 -25.42
CA THR A 136 1.53 25.37 -26.44
C THR A 136 0.16 25.11 -25.83
N LYS A 137 0.06 24.19 -24.86
CA LYS A 137 -1.20 23.75 -24.24
C LYS A 137 -1.03 23.61 -22.72
N ARG A 138 -0.96 24.74 -22.02
CA ARG A 138 -0.81 24.80 -20.54
C ARG A 138 -1.83 23.97 -19.77
N LYS A 139 -3.05 23.81 -20.30
CA LYS A 139 -4.09 22.95 -19.71
C LYS A 139 -3.62 21.51 -19.48
N ILE A 140 -2.81 20.94 -20.38
CA ILE A 140 -2.30 19.55 -20.24
C ILE A 140 -1.37 19.44 -19.04
N VAL A 141 -0.49 20.42 -18.85
CA VAL A 141 0.44 20.45 -17.71
C VAL A 141 -0.34 20.60 -16.40
N PHE A 142 -1.30 21.52 -16.37
CA PHE A 142 -2.13 21.75 -15.19
C PHE A 142 -2.94 20.50 -14.80
N LEU A 143 -3.62 19.87 -15.76
CA LEU A 143 -4.39 18.65 -15.51
C LEU A 143 -3.49 17.49 -15.07
N SER A 144 -2.32 17.33 -15.69
CA SER A 144 -1.35 16.31 -15.28
C SER A 144 -0.82 16.56 -13.86
N GLY A 145 -0.59 17.82 -13.48
CA GLY A 145 -0.21 18.20 -12.11
C GLY A 145 -1.32 17.90 -11.09
N MET A 146 -2.58 18.20 -11.44
CA MET A 146 -3.74 17.83 -10.62
C MET A 146 -3.86 16.31 -10.46
N THR A 147 -3.61 15.54 -11.52
CA THR A 147 -3.61 14.07 -11.45
C THR A 147 -2.57 13.56 -10.47
N VAL A 148 -1.33 14.09 -10.48
CA VAL A 148 -0.28 13.72 -9.51
C VAL A 148 -0.70 14.07 -8.08
N PHE A 149 -1.26 15.26 -7.87
CA PHE A 149 -1.77 15.67 -6.56
C PHE A 149 -2.84 14.70 -6.03
N PHE A 150 -3.85 14.39 -6.84
CA PHE A 150 -4.90 13.46 -6.44
C PHE A 150 -4.39 12.03 -6.28
N MET A 151 -3.38 11.60 -7.04
CA MET A 151 -2.75 10.30 -6.84
C MET A 151 -2.03 10.20 -5.48
N GLY A 152 -1.37 11.29 -5.04
CA GLY A 152 -0.81 11.37 -3.69
C GLY A 152 -1.90 11.33 -2.61
N PHE A 153 -2.99 12.06 -2.81
CA PHE A 153 -4.15 12.01 -1.92
C PHE A 153 -4.80 10.62 -1.87
N GLN A 154 -4.89 9.93 -3.02
CA GLN A 154 -5.40 8.57 -3.12
C GLN A 154 -4.54 7.57 -2.33
N ALA A 155 -3.22 7.70 -2.40
CA ALA A 155 -2.30 6.86 -1.61
C ALA A 155 -2.50 7.07 -0.10
N TRP A 156 -2.69 8.31 0.33
CA TRP A 156 -3.01 8.64 1.72
C TRP A 156 -4.36 8.04 2.16
N LEU A 157 -5.42 8.17 1.35
CA LEU A 157 -6.70 7.51 1.60
C LEU A 157 -6.57 5.98 1.67
N GLY A 158 -5.68 5.39 0.87
CA GLY A 158 -5.39 3.95 0.94
C GLY A 158 -4.83 3.55 2.30
N ALA A 159 -3.90 4.35 2.86
CA ALA A 159 -3.38 4.12 4.20
C ALA A 159 -4.45 4.28 5.30
N THR A 160 -5.37 5.24 5.16
CA THR A 160 -6.48 5.40 6.13
C THR A 160 -7.45 4.24 6.09
N VAL A 161 -7.70 3.63 4.92
CA VAL A 161 -8.52 2.41 4.80
C VAL A 161 -7.93 1.25 5.61
N VAL A 162 -6.61 1.07 5.57
CA VAL A 162 -5.92 0.03 6.35
C VAL A 162 -6.03 0.33 7.85
N PHE A 163 -5.65 1.54 8.28
CA PHE A 163 -5.64 1.91 9.70
C PHE A 163 -7.03 2.06 10.34
N SER A 164 -8.09 2.19 9.53
CA SER A 164 -9.47 2.23 9.99
C SER A 164 -10.16 0.86 9.98
N VAL A 165 -9.40 -0.22 9.78
CA VAL A 165 -9.91 -1.61 9.77
C VAL A 165 -11.06 -1.75 8.76
N LEU A 166 -10.82 -1.29 7.52
CA LEU A 166 -11.78 -1.37 6.42
C LEU A 166 -13.11 -0.65 6.70
N GLN A 167 -13.09 0.49 7.39
CA GLN A 167 -14.28 1.29 7.62
C GLN A 167 -14.98 1.61 6.28
N PRO A 168 -16.30 1.30 6.12
CA PRO A 168 -16.98 1.43 4.84
C PRO A 168 -16.90 2.82 4.22
N VAL A 169 -16.99 3.87 5.04
CA VAL A 169 -16.91 5.27 4.60
C VAL A 169 -15.55 5.59 3.97
N GLN A 170 -14.45 5.12 4.57
CA GLN A 170 -13.09 5.35 4.05
C GLN A 170 -12.92 4.64 2.70
N ILE A 171 -13.44 3.40 2.57
CA ILE A 171 -13.41 2.65 1.31
C ILE A 171 -14.20 3.39 0.22
N THR A 172 -15.41 3.90 0.54
CA THR A 172 -16.22 4.65 -0.43
C THR A 172 -15.51 5.92 -0.89
N ILE A 173 -14.94 6.71 0.03
CA ILE A 173 -14.19 7.93 -0.30
C ILE A 173 -12.98 7.59 -1.18
N HIS A 174 -12.23 6.54 -0.83
CA HIS A 174 -11.10 6.06 -1.60
C HIS A 174 -11.52 5.65 -3.03
N MET A 175 -12.58 4.86 -3.19
CA MET A 175 -13.06 4.42 -4.50
C MET A 175 -13.58 5.57 -5.37
N LEU A 176 -14.34 6.51 -4.79
CA LEU A 176 -14.82 7.68 -5.52
C LEU A 176 -13.68 8.55 -6.04
N MET A 177 -12.65 8.76 -5.21
CA MET A 177 -11.49 9.54 -5.62
C MET A 177 -10.69 8.85 -6.75
N ALA A 178 -10.57 7.51 -6.73
CA ALA A 178 -9.97 6.75 -7.84
C ALA A 178 -10.71 6.99 -9.17
N LEU A 179 -12.04 7.01 -9.14
CA LEU A 179 -12.87 7.27 -10.32
C LEU A 179 -12.73 8.72 -10.81
N VAL A 180 -12.60 9.69 -9.90
CA VAL A 180 -12.31 11.08 -10.25
C VAL A 180 -10.95 11.21 -10.96
N ILE A 181 -9.91 10.53 -10.45
CA ILE A 181 -8.60 10.50 -11.10
C ILE A 181 -8.69 9.92 -12.51
N LEU A 182 -9.44 8.82 -12.67
CA LEU A 182 -9.63 8.20 -13.99
C LEU A 182 -10.37 9.15 -14.95
N ALA A 183 -11.46 9.77 -14.51
CA ALA A 183 -12.20 10.74 -15.30
C ALA A 183 -11.35 11.95 -15.71
N LEU A 184 -10.49 12.42 -14.79
CA LEU A 184 -9.51 13.48 -15.03
C LEU A 184 -8.47 13.12 -16.08
N MET A 185 -8.31 11.87 -16.50
CA MET A 185 -7.32 11.48 -17.50
C MET A 185 -7.90 11.23 -18.90
N VAL A 186 -9.23 11.25 -19.07
CA VAL A 186 -9.91 10.90 -20.33
C VAL A 186 -10.04 12.09 -21.31
N TYR A 187 -9.55 13.28 -20.96
CA TYR A 187 -9.63 14.52 -21.76
C TYR A 187 -8.76 14.56 -23.03
#